data_AF-A0A915MD31-F1
#
_entry.id   AF-A0A915MD31-F1
#
_cell.length_a   1.000
_cell.length_b   1.000
_cell.length_c   1.000
_cell.angle_alpha   90.00
_cell.angle_beta   90.00
_cell.angle_gamma   90.00
#
_symmetry.space_group_name_H-M   'P 1'
#
loop_
_entity.id
_entity.type
_entity.pdbx_description
1 polymer ?
#
loop_
_entity_poly.entity_id
_entity_poly.type
_entity_poly.pdbx_seq_one_letter_code
_entity_poly.pdbx_strand_id
1 'polypeptide(L)'
;MAELERIRKERAAEKAARESKEAEEQEKIRQENILHGNPLLTQNTDFKVKRRWDDDVVFKNCARGIDERKKTPSFINDAIRSEFHRKFMEKYIK
;
A
#
# COMPACT_ATOMS: atom_id res chain seq x y z
N MET A 1 -42.63 -17.89 55.04
CA MET A 1 -41.23 -17.50 54.76
C MET A 1 -40.66 -18.18 53.52
N ALA A 2 -40.88 -19.48 53.28
CA ALA A 2 -40.34 -20.22 52.12
C ALA A 2 -40.79 -19.74 50.72
N GLU A 3 -41.97 -19.13 50.62
CA GLU A 3 -42.53 -18.66 49.34
C GLU A 3 -41.84 -17.38 48.84
N LEU A 4 -41.47 -16.48 49.75
CA LEU A 4 -40.70 -15.26 49.43
C LEU A 4 -39.29 -15.61 48.93
N GLU A 5 -38.70 -16.69 49.43
CA GLU A 5 -37.39 -17.17 48.98
C GLU A 5 -37.43 -17.77 47.57
N ARG A 6 -38.52 -18.49 47.22
CA ARG A 6 -38.73 -18.97 45.84
C ARG A 6 -38.86 -17.81 44.85
N ILE A 7 -39.66 -16.80 45.18
CA ILE A 7 -39.86 -15.61 44.34
C ILE A 7 -38.54 -14.83 44.17
N ARG A 8 -37.74 -14.69 45.23
CA ARG A 8 -36.40 -14.07 45.13
C ARG A 8 -35.46 -14.86 44.24
N LYS A 9 -35.46 -16.19 44.35
CA LYS A 9 -34.59 -17.06 43.55
C LYS A 9 -34.98 -17.04 42.07
N GLU A 10 -36.27 -17.01 41.77
CA GLU A 10 -36.80 -16.94 40.40
C GLU A 10 -36.47 -15.61 39.72
N ARG A 11 -36.70 -14.47 40.41
CA ARG A 11 -36.29 -13.16 39.90
C ARG A 11 -34.78 -12.99 39.75
N ALA A 12 -34.00 -13.59 40.64
CA ALA A 12 -32.54 -13.56 40.54
C ALA A 12 -32.05 -14.34 39.30
N ALA A 13 -32.66 -15.49 39.01
CA ALA A 13 -32.35 -16.29 37.82
C ALA A 13 -32.74 -15.57 36.52
N GLU A 14 -33.91 -14.95 36.48
CA GLU A 14 -34.37 -14.18 35.33
C GLU A 14 -33.48 -12.95 35.06
N LYS A 15 -33.08 -12.23 36.11
CA LYS A 15 -32.16 -11.08 36.01
C LYS A 15 -30.79 -11.51 35.49
N ALA A 16 -30.25 -12.62 35.98
CA ALA A 16 -28.97 -13.16 35.52
C ALA A 16 -29.01 -13.63 34.05
N ALA A 17 -30.13 -14.24 33.62
CA ALA A 17 -30.33 -14.62 32.22
C ALA A 17 -30.48 -13.40 31.29
N ARG A 18 -31.02 -12.28 31.79
CA ARG A 18 -31.11 -11.04 31.01
C ARG A 18 -29.76 -10.33 30.92
N GLU A 19 -29.03 -10.23 32.03
CA GLU A 19 -27.70 -9.59 32.08
C GLU A 19 -26.68 -10.33 31.22
N SER A 20 -26.74 -11.67 31.17
CA SER A 20 -25.87 -12.46 30.26
C SER A 20 -26.17 -12.18 28.79
N LYS A 21 -27.45 -12.09 28.39
CA LYS A 21 -27.84 -11.74 27.02
C LYS A 21 -27.42 -10.32 26.64
N GLU A 22 -27.64 -9.35 27.53
CA GLU A 22 -27.22 -7.96 27.31
C GLU A 22 -25.69 -7.86 27.18
N ALA A 23 -24.94 -8.64 27.97
CA ALA A 23 -23.48 -8.71 27.86
C ALA A 23 -23.02 -9.33 26.53
N GLU A 24 -23.65 -10.41 26.07
CA GLU A 24 -23.36 -11.03 24.78
C GLU A 24 -23.65 -10.08 23.60
N GLU A 25 -24.74 -9.32 23.66
CA GLU A 25 -25.07 -8.32 22.64
C GLU A 25 -24.06 -7.16 22.63
N GLN A 26 -23.68 -6.65 23.79
CA GLN A 26 -22.65 -5.62 23.90
C GLN A 26 -21.29 -6.11 23.36
N GLU A 27 -20.94 -7.37 23.61
CA GLU A 27 -19.70 -7.94 23.12
C GLU A 27 -19.70 -8.13 21.60
N LYS A 28 -20.84 -8.53 21.01
CA LYS A 28 -21.01 -8.58 19.54
C LYS A 28 -20.86 -7.19 18.90
N ILE A 29 -21.54 -6.18 19.46
CA ILE A 29 -21.43 -4.79 18.99
C ILE A 29 -19.99 -4.28 19.12
N ARG A 30 -19.29 -4.64 20.20
CA ARG A 30 -17.88 -4.28 20.39
C ARG A 30 -16.99 -4.93 19.34
N GLN A 31 -17.21 -6.21 19.03
CA GLN A 31 -16.46 -6.93 17.99
C GLN A 31 -16.70 -6.32 16.60
N GLU A 32 -17.95 -6.00 16.25
CA GLU A 32 -18.31 -5.36 14.99
C GLU A 32 -17.67 -3.98 14.85
N ASN A 33 -17.68 -3.17 15.91
CA ASN A 33 -17.03 -1.86 15.93
C ASN A 33 -15.50 -1.94 15.84
N ILE A 34 -14.86 -2.96 16.42
CA ILE A 34 -13.42 -3.19 16.27
C ILE A 34 -13.09 -3.58 14.83
N LEU A 35 -13.93 -4.41 14.21
CA LEU A 35 -13.75 -4.87 12.83
C LEU A 35 -13.95 -3.73 11.81
N HIS A 36 -14.99 -2.91 12.00
CA HIS A 36 -15.40 -1.85 11.06
C HIS A 36 -14.90 -0.45 11.41
N GLY A 37 -14.43 -0.22 12.63
CA GLY A 37 -13.93 1.08 13.09
C GLY A 37 -12.57 1.48 12.54
N ASN A 38 -11.86 0.58 11.83
CA ASN A 38 -10.60 0.89 11.19
C ASN A 38 -10.80 1.21 9.69
N PRO A 39 -10.83 2.50 9.30
CA PRO A 39 -10.99 2.89 7.90
C PRO A 39 -9.81 2.45 7.00
N LEU A 40 -8.65 2.09 7.56
CA LEU A 40 -7.53 1.55 6.79
C LEU A 40 -7.74 0.07 6.39
N LEU A 41 -8.60 -0.65 7.10
CA LEU A 41 -8.87 -2.07 6.85
C LEU A 41 -9.92 -2.28 5.76
N THR A 42 -10.85 -1.32 5.58
CA THR A 42 -11.95 -1.38 4.61
C THR A 42 -11.64 -0.70 3.27
N GLN A 43 -10.65 0.19 3.21
CA GLN A 43 -10.31 0.95 1.98
C GLN A 43 -9.44 0.18 0.97
N ASN A 44 -8.87 -0.96 1.33
CA ASN A 44 -7.79 -1.60 0.57
C ASN A 44 -8.08 -3.04 0.10
N THR A 45 -9.33 -3.38 -0.20
CA THR A 45 -9.65 -4.63 -0.92
C THR A 45 -9.28 -4.55 -2.40
N ASP A 46 -9.08 -3.35 -2.96
CA ASP A 46 -8.61 -3.12 -4.33
C ASP A 46 -7.09 -2.89 -4.38
N PHE A 47 -6.30 -3.95 -4.13
CA PHE A 47 -4.86 -4.01 -4.47
C PHE A 47 -4.62 -4.07 -6.00
N LYS A 48 -5.48 -3.42 -6.78
CA LYS A 48 -5.40 -3.40 -8.25
C LYS A 48 -4.40 -2.32 -8.65
N VAL A 49 -3.17 -2.73 -8.96
CA VAL A 49 -2.14 -1.85 -9.51
C VAL A 49 -2.71 -1.20 -10.78
N LYS A 50 -3.05 0.08 -10.69
CA LYS A 50 -3.55 0.86 -11.84
C LYS A 50 -2.45 0.90 -12.90
N ARG A 51 -2.80 0.52 -14.12
CA ARG A 51 -1.89 0.55 -15.27
C ARG A 51 -1.39 1.98 -15.45
N ARG A 52 -0.08 2.15 -15.40
CA ARG A 52 0.55 3.46 -15.55
C ARG A 52 0.47 3.89 -17.02
N TRP A 53 0.42 5.20 -17.26
CA TRP A 53 0.35 5.76 -18.61
C TRP A 53 1.58 5.41 -19.48
N ASP A 54 2.71 5.10 -18.83
CA ASP A 54 3.98 4.72 -19.44
C ASP A 54 4.06 3.21 -19.79
N ASP A 55 3.04 2.43 -19.47
CA ASP A 55 3.09 0.98 -19.59
C ASP A 55 2.87 0.47 -21.03
N ASP A 56 2.26 1.29 -21.90
CA ASP A 56 1.96 1.00 -23.31
C ASP A 56 3.07 1.40 -24.31
N VAL A 57 4.25 1.74 -23.80
CA VAL A 57 5.36 2.18 -24.67
C VAL A 57 6.15 0.96 -25.13
N VAL A 58 6.33 0.84 -26.46
CA VAL A 58 7.05 -0.27 -27.11
C VAL A 58 8.55 -0.31 -26.79
N PHE A 59 9.14 0.82 -26.38
CA PHE A 59 10.54 0.93 -26.00
C PHE A 59 10.66 1.42 -24.55
N LYS A 60 11.16 0.56 -23.66
CA LYS A 60 11.39 0.89 -22.25
C LYS A 60 12.89 0.91 -21.97
N ASN A 61 13.36 1.96 -21.29
CA ASN A 61 14.70 2.03 -20.69
C ASN A 61 15.89 1.86 -21.67
N CYS A 62 15.78 2.30 -22.93
CA CYS A 62 16.84 2.15 -23.95
C CYS A 62 18.20 2.77 -23.56
N ALA A 63 18.19 3.78 -22.68
CA ALA A 63 19.40 4.47 -22.23
C ALA A 63 19.97 3.95 -20.90
N ARG A 64 19.43 2.86 -20.35
CA ARG A 64 19.88 2.33 -19.05
C ARG A 64 21.35 1.90 -19.14
N GLY A 65 22.21 2.52 -18.35
CA GLY A 65 23.66 2.22 -18.31
C GLY A 65 24.52 2.93 -19.36
N ILE A 66 23.97 3.85 -20.16
CA ILE A 66 24.77 4.64 -21.11
C ILE A 66 25.75 5.57 -20.39
N ASP A 67 25.36 6.08 -19.21
CA ASP A 67 26.14 7.09 -18.47
C ASP A 67 27.49 6.56 -17.97
N GLU A 68 27.60 5.25 -17.71
CA GLU A 68 28.86 4.61 -17.32
C GLU A 68 29.86 4.53 -18.47
N ARG A 69 29.37 4.33 -19.70
CA ARG A 69 30.22 4.21 -20.92
C ARG A 69 30.80 5.56 -21.35
N LYS A 70 30.15 6.67 -21.02
CA LYS A 70 30.61 8.04 -21.36
C LYS A 70 31.64 8.60 -20.38
N LYS A 71 31.83 7.95 -19.22
CA LYS A 71 32.67 8.45 -18.13
C LYS A 71 34.15 8.15 -18.27
N THR A 72 34.56 7.25 -19.16
CA THR A 72 35.99 6.97 -19.39
C THR A 72 36.58 8.00 -20.35
N PRO A 73 37.38 8.99 -19.89
CA PRO A 73 38.06 9.90 -20.80
C PRO A 73 39.15 9.14 -21.54
N SER A 74 38.86 8.73 -22.78
CA SER A 74 39.87 8.19 -23.68
C SER A 74 40.54 9.34 -24.42
N PHE A 75 41.84 9.55 -24.14
CA PHE A 75 42.65 10.45 -24.96
C PHE A 75 43.05 9.73 -26.25
N ILE A 76 42.72 10.32 -27.39
CA ILE A 76 43.08 9.79 -28.71
C ILE A 76 44.08 10.77 -29.33
N ASN A 77 45.28 10.28 -29.64
CA ASN A 77 46.29 11.05 -30.38
C ASN A 77 45.98 11.06 -31.89
N ASP A 78 44.84 11.66 -32.25
CA ASP A 78 44.36 11.83 -33.62
C ASP A 78 43.43 13.06 -33.67
N ALA A 79 43.77 14.02 -34.54
CA ALA A 79 43.05 15.29 -34.63
C ALA A 79 41.62 15.17 -35.19
N ILE A 80 41.31 14.12 -35.95
CA ILE A 80 39.99 13.94 -36.60
C ILE A 80 39.10 13.02 -35.77
N ARG A 81 39.69 12.03 -35.08
CA ARG A 81 38.94 11.08 -34.25
C ARG A 81 38.78 11.50 -32.79
N SER A 82 39.41 12.60 -32.38
CA SER A 82 39.23 13.18 -31.05
C SER A 82 37.77 13.55 -30.78
N GLU A 83 37.35 13.37 -29.52
CA GLU A 83 36.06 13.84 -29.00
C GLU A 83 35.83 15.33 -29.28
N PHE A 84 36.91 16.13 -29.26
CA PHE A 84 36.84 17.55 -29.59
C PHE A 84 36.40 17.76 -31.04
N HIS A 85 37.03 17.06 -31.99
CA HIS A 85 36.73 17.21 -33.40
C HIS A 85 35.33 16.68 -33.74
N ARG A 86 34.92 15.56 -33.14
CA ARG A 86 33.56 15.04 -33.29
C ARG A 86 32.50 16.06 -32.85
N LYS A 87 32.68 16.67 -31.67
CA LYS A 87 31.79 17.72 -31.15
C LYS A 87 31.84 19.01 -31.98
N PHE A 88 33.02 19.36 -32.49
CA PHE A 88 33.18 20.51 -33.38
C PHE A 88 32.38 20.31 -34.67
N MET A 89 32.52 19.15 -35.30
CA MET A 89 31.78 18.82 -36.52
C MET A 89 30.28 18.78 -36.28
N GLU A 90 29.80 18.12 -35.23
CA GLU A 90 28.36 18.11 -34.85
C GLU A 90 27.78 19.51 -34.61
N LYS A 91 28.59 20.44 -34.08
CA LYS A 91 28.16 21.81 -33.77
C LYS A 91 28.12 22.73 -34.99
N TYR A 92 29.13 22.64 -35.86
CA TYR A 92 29.35 23.61 -36.94
C TYR A 92 28.98 23.07 -38.32
N ILE A 93 28.78 21.77 -38.46
CA ILE A 93 28.34 21.11 -39.69
C ILE A 93 27.06 20.34 -39.36
N LYS A 94 25.98 20.66 -40.09
CA LYS A 94 24.66 20.05 -39.91
C LYS A 94 24.31 19.18 -41.10
#